data_AF-A0AAT9LDM2-F1
#
_entry.id   AF-A0AAT9LDM2-F1
#
_cell.length_a   1.000
_cell.length_b   1.000
_cell.length_c   1.000
_cell.angle_alpha   90.00
_cell.angle_beta   90.00
_cell.angle_gamma   90.00
#
_symmetry.space_group_name_H-M   'P 1'
#
loop_
_entity.id
_entity.type
_entity.pdbx_description
1 polymer ?
#
loop_
_entity_poly.entity_id
_entity_poly.type
_entity_poly.pdbx_seq_one_letter_code
_entity_poly.pdbx_strand_id
1 'polypeptide(L)'
;MKDVDETLAKIDAIRKRTNVTYERAREALEKAGGDVVSALTEIEKSSRKKEVMRVRGEDLLRTVAAIIRRGNASRIVIKKGDSVVMDIPVTIGVVATILAPWLTLLGTTALLVSTWTLEIERPEDGSEMEPTRTSM
;
A
#
# COMPACT_ATOMS: atom_id res chain seq x y z
N MET A 1 9.93 21.05 32.59
CA MET A 1 11.21 20.40 32.18
C MET A 1 11.05 18.89 32.13
N LYS A 2 10.44 18.25 33.13
CA LYS A 2 10.00 16.83 33.05
C LYS A 2 9.15 16.52 31.81
N ASP A 3 8.27 17.45 31.46
CA ASP A 3 7.27 17.35 30.38
C ASP A 3 7.92 17.26 28.98
N VAL A 4 9.05 17.96 28.81
CA VAL A 4 9.86 17.91 27.59
C VAL A 4 10.51 16.53 27.48
N ASP A 5 11.18 16.08 28.55
CA ASP A 5 11.90 14.81 28.61
C ASP A 5 10.96 13.60 28.38
N GLU A 6 9.75 13.64 28.97
CA GLU A 6 8.69 12.66 28.72
C GLU A 6 8.23 12.67 27.25
N THR A 7 8.09 13.85 26.65
CA THR A 7 7.69 13.99 25.23
C THR A 7 8.78 13.45 24.30
N LEU A 8 10.05 13.73 24.57
CA LEU A 8 11.19 13.17 23.83
C LEU A 8 11.17 11.64 23.88
N ALA A 9 10.99 11.06 25.08
CA ALA A 9 10.94 9.61 25.27
C ALA A 9 9.78 8.94 24.49
N LYS A 10 8.59 9.57 24.44
CA LYS A 10 7.45 9.09 23.64
C LYS A 10 7.75 9.12 22.14
N ILE A 11 8.35 10.20 21.63
CA ILE A 11 8.71 10.33 20.21
C ILE A 11 9.77 9.29 19.83
N ASP A 12 10.81 9.08 20.65
CA ASP A 12 11.83 8.06 20.38
C ASP A 12 11.29 6.63 20.42
N ALA A 13 10.33 6.33 21.32
CA ALA A 13 9.65 5.04 21.34
C ALA A 13 8.86 4.77 20.05
N ILE A 14 8.24 5.79 19.47
CA ILE A 14 7.53 5.70 18.19
C ILE A 14 8.51 5.45 17.04
N ARG A 15 9.59 6.25 16.95
CA ARG A 15 10.62 6.11 15.89
C ARG A 15 11.26 4.72 15.90
N LYS A 16 11.64 4.21 17.08
CA LYS A 16 12.25 2.88 17.23
C LYS A 16 11.36 1.72 16.78
N ARG A 17 10.04 1.91 16.73
CA ARG A 17 9.06 0.87 16.32
C ARG A 17 8.57 0.99 14.88
N THR A 18 8.65 2.18 14.28
CA THR A 18 8.05 2.48 12.96
C THR A 18 9.05 3.01 11.93
N ASN A 19 10.31 3.22 12.32
CA ASN A 19 11.40 3.76 11.51
C ASN A 19 11.13 5.15 10.87
N VAL A 20 10.16 5.91 11.38
CA VAL A 20 9.81 7.23 10.84
C VAL A 20 10.76 8.36 11.30
N THR A 21 10.72 9.48 10.58
CA THR A 21 11.45 10.69 10.97
C THR A 21 10.95 11.27 12.29
N TYR A 22 11.79 12.07 12.96
CA TYR A 22 11.44 12.69 14.23
C TYR A 22 10.23 13.64 14.10
N GLU A 23 10.19 14.41 13.02
CA GLU A 23 9.06 15.27 12.65
C GLU A 23 7.77 14.47 12.50
N ARG A 24 7.80 13.34 11.78
CA ARG A 24 6.61 12.50 11.56
C ARG A 24 6.12 11.81 12.83
N ALA A 25 7.04 11.35 13.69
CA ALA A 25 6.70 10.81 15.00
C ALA A 25 6.08 11.86 15.93
N ARG A 26 6.61 13.09 15.91
CA ARG A 26 6.03 14.23 16.64
C ARG A 26 4.62 14.58 16.14
N GLU A 27 4.44 14.72 14.83
CA GLU A 27 3.14 15.05 14.22
C GLU A 27 2.07 14.00 14.57
N ALA A 28 2.43 12.71 14.53
CA ALA A 28 1.53 11.62 14.93
C ALA A 28 1.17 11.68 16.42
N LEU A 29 2.13 11.99 17.29
CA LEU A 29 1.90 12.13 18.74
C LEU A 29 1.04 13.35 19.08
N GLU A 30 1.23 14.48 18.39
CA GLU A 30 0.39 15.68 18.52
C GLU A 30 -1.05 15.40 18.08
N LYS A 31 -1.25 14.74 16.92
CA LYS A 31 -2.59 14.31 16.44
C LYS A 31 -3.26 13.30 17.36
N ALA A 32 -2.48 12.44 18.00
CA ALA A 32 -2.95 11.46 18.98
C ALA A 32 -3.17 12.03 20.39
N GLY A 33 -3.03 13.35 20.59
CA GLY A 33 -3.21 13.99 21.91
C GLY A 33 -2.22 13.52 22.98
N GLY A 34 -1.04 13.03 22.57
CA GLY A 34 -0.01 12.50 23.47
C GLY A 34 -0.10 10.99 23.76
N ASP A 35 -1.06 10.26 23.20
CA ASP A 35 -1.10 8.79 23.30
C ASP A 35 -0.20 8.10 22.26
N VAL A 36 0.71 7.26 22.77
CA VAL A 36 1.69 6.55 21.94
C VAL A 36 1.04 5.43 21.11
N VAL A 37 0.01 4.76 21.63
CA VAL A 37 -0.63 3.63 20.91
C VAL A 37 -1.43 4.14 19.72
N SER A 38 -2.18 5.23 19.90
CA SER A 38 -2.91 5.92 18.85
C SER A 38 -1.95 6.55 17.83
N ALA A 39 -0.82 7.12 18.26
CA ALA A 39 0.20 7.65 17.34
C ALA A 39 0.83 6.55 16.45
N LEU A 40 1.17 5.38 17.03
CA LEU A 40 1.65 4.21 16.27
C LEU A 40 0.59 3.76 15.25
N THR A 41 -0.67 3.65 15.68
CA THR A 41 -1.80 3.26 14.82
C THR A 41 -2.01 4.26 13.67
N GLU A 42 -1.83 5.55 13.91
CA GLU A 42 -1.98 6.60 12.89
C GLU A 42 -0.82 6.60 11.90
N ILE A 43 0.40 6.27 12.34
CA ILE A 43 1.55 6.03 11.46
C ILE A 43 1.29 4.82 10.56
N GLU A 44 0.88 3.68 11.11
CA GLU A 44 0.53 2.49 10.32
C GLU A 44 -0.58 2.76 9.29
N LYS A 45 -1.63 3.49 9.69
CA LYS A 45 -2.70 3.91 8.77
C LYS A 45 -2.18 4.81 7.66
N SER A 46 -1.26 5.73 7.98
CA SER A 46 -0.66 6.69 7.06
C SER A 46 0.39 6.09 6.12
N SER A 47 1.09 5.03 6.55
CA SER A 47 2.11 4.36 5.73
C SER A 47 1.52 3.68 4.50
N ARG A 48 0.20 3.46 4.43
CA ARG A 48 -0.49 3.12 3.17
C ARG A 48 -0.55 4.36 2.27
N LYS A 49 0.48 4.61 1.44
CA LYS A 49 0.43 5.70 0.45
C LYS A 49 -0.75 5.45 -0.49
N LYS A 50 -1.47 6.52 -0.81
CA LYS A 50 -2.60 6.48 -1.74
C LYS A 50 -2.17 7.03 -3.09
N GLU A 51 -2.03 6.20 -4.12
CA GLU A 51 -1.64 6.65 -5.47
C GLU A 51 -2.89 6.72 -6.35
N VAL A 52 -3.25 7.93 -6.77
CA VAL A 52 -4.42 8.24 -7.59
C VAL A 52 -3.94 8.54 -9.03
N MET A 53 -4.47 7.82 -10.02
CA MET A 53 -4.14 7.95 -11.44
C MET A 53 -5.36 7.64 -12.32
N ARG A 54 -5.72 8.58 -13.20
CA ARG A 54 -6.95 8.47 -14.00
C ARG A 54 -6.87 7.41 -15.10
N VAL A 55 -8.00 6.76 -15.30
CA VAL A 55 -8.15 5.54 -16.07
C VAL A 55 -9.14 5.71 -17.23
N ARG A 56 -8.82 5.17 -18.42
CA ARG A 56 -9.71 5.18 -19.60
C ARG A 56 -10.81 4.09 -19.53
N GLY A 57 -11.55 3.87 -20.62
CA GLY A 57 -12.26 2.62 -20.90
C GLY A 57 -11.37 1.58 -21.60
N GLU A 58 -11.97 0.55 -22.20
CA GLU A 58 -11.35 -0.49 -23.06
C GLU A 58 -10.37 -1.48 -22.44
N ASP A 59 -9.67 -1.11 -21.38
CA ASP A 59 -8.62 -1.97 -20.85
C ASP A 59 -8.76 -2.19 -19.36
N LEU A 60 -10.05 -2.29 -18.94
CA LEU A 60 -10.74 -2.29 -17.62
C LEU A 60 -10.06 -3.09 -16.46
N LEU A 61 -8.91 -3.68 -16.75
CA LEU A 61 -8.44 -4.99 -16.32
C LEU A 61 -6.91 -5.12 -16.41
N ARG A 62 -6.20 -4.43 -17.32
CA ARG A 62 -4.73 -4.56 -17.44
C ARG A 62 -3.95 -3.70 -16.48
N THR A 63 -4.46 -2.52 -16.14
CA THR A 63 -4.04 -1.76 -14.96
C THR A 63 -4.06 -2.67 -13.72
N VAL A 64 -5.26 -3.16 -13.38
CA VAL A 64 -5.56 -4.14 -12.31
C VAL A 64 -4.56 -5.30 -12.32
N ALA A 65 -4.50 -6.05 -13.42
CA ALA A 65 -3.63 -7.22 -13.55
C ALA A 65 -2.14 -6.87 -13.40
N ALA A 66 -1.68 -5.70 -13.86
CA ALA A 66 -0.30 -5.27 -13.75
C ALA A 66 0.07 -4.79 -12.33
N ILE A 67 -0.85 -4.19 -11.57
CA ILE A 67 -0.62 -3.94 -10.13
C ILE A 67 -0.49 -5.28 -9.41
N ILE A 68 -1.49 -6.15 -9.59
CA ILE A 68 -1.58 -7.45 -8.92
C ILE A 68 -0.32 -8.28 -9.20
N ARG A 69 0.12 -8.33 -10.47
CA ARG A 69 1.35 -9.04 -10.87
C ARG A 69 2.63 -8.48 -10.25
N ARG A 70 2.69 -7.18 -9.96
CA ARG A 70 3.83 -6.57 -9.25
C ARG A 70 3.81 -6.84 -7.75
N GLY A 71 2.66 -7.27 -7.18
CA GLY A 71 2.49 -7.43 -5.73
C GLY A 71 2.42 -6.11 -4.95
N ASN A 72 2.42 -4.96 -5.65
CA ASN A 72 2.65 -3.65 -5.04
C ASN A 72 1.40 -2.95 -4.47
N ALA A 73 0.23 -3.61 -4.46
CA ALA A 73 -0.95 -3.08 -3.76
C ALA A 73 -1.64 -4.19 -2.98
N SER A 74 -2.22 -3.83 -1.84
CA SER A 74 -3.05 -4.70 -1.00
C SER A 74 -4.55 -4.48 -1.21
N ARG A 75 -4.95 -3.37 -1.84
CA ARG A 75 -6.35 -3.00 -2.13
C ARG A 75 -6.42 -2.13 -3.38
N ILE A 76 -7.43 -2.34 -4.20
CA ILE A 76 -7.74 -1.55 -5.40
C ILE A 76 -9.16 -1.01 -5.27
N VAL A 77 -9.34 0.30 -5.39
CA VAL A 77 -10.64 0.97 -5.37
C VAL A 77 -10.86 1.68 -6.70
N ILE A 78 -11.94 1.36 -7.39
CA ILE A 78 -12.31 1.94 -8.68
C ILE A 78 -13.52 2.85 -8.48
N LYS A 79 -13.37 4.11 -8.89
CA LYS A 79 -14.39 5.15 -8.78
C LYS A 79 -14.86 5.64 -10.15
N LYS A 80 -16.10 6.12 -10.23
CA LYS A 80 -16.67 6.80 -11.39
C LYS A 80 -17.36 8.08 -10.90
N GLY A 81 -16.71 9.22 -11.12
CA GLY A 81 -17.05 10.45 -10.39
C GLY A 81 -16.80 10.25 -8.89
N ASP A 82 -17.71 10.76 -8.06
CA ASP A 82 -17.67 10.64 -6.60
C ASP A 82 -18.09 9.25 -6.07
N SER A 83 -18.64 8.37 -6.91
CA SER A 83 -19.12 7.05 -6.51
C SER A 83 -18.03 5.97 -6.61
N VAL A 84 -17.88 5.17 -5.55
CA VAL A 84 -17.10 3.92 -5.60
C VAL A 84 -17.91 2.87 -6.37
N VAL A 85 -17.34 2.35 -7.44
CA VAL A 85 -17.95 1.30 -8.28
C VAL A 85 -17.51 -0.09 -7.83
N MET A 86 -16.26 -0.23 -7.39
CA MET A 86 -15.69 -1.52 -7.02
C MET A 86 -14.53 -1.33 -6.03
N ASP A 87 -14.43 -2.22 -5.05
CA ASP A 87 -13.43 -2.19 -3.97
C ASP A 87 -12.96 -3.63 -3.71
N ILE A 88 -11.71 -3.93 -4.05
CA ILE A 88 -11.16 -5.29 -4.10
C ILE A 88 -9.89 -5.37 -3.25
N PRO A 89 -9.83 -6.25 -2.22
CA PRO A 89 -8.58 -6.62 -1.58
C PRO A 89 -7.75 -7.48 -2.54
N VAL A 90 -6.49 -7.08 -2.76
CA VAL A 90 -5.54 -7.78 -3.63
C VAL A 90 -4.90 -8.93 -2.86
N THR A 91 -5.72 -9.92 -2.51
CA THR A 91 -5.27 -11.17 -1.91
C THR A 91 -5.20 -12.24 -3.00
N ILE A 92 -4.13 -13.05 -3.01
CA ILE A 92 -3.90 -14.10 -4.02
C ILE A 92 -5.15 -14.98 -4.23
N GLY A 93 -5.87 -15.34 -3.15
CA GLY A 93 -7.12 -16.09 -3.23
C GLY A 93 -8.23 -15.36 -3.99
N VAL A 94 -8.54 -14.10 -3.63
CA VAL A 94 -9.60 -13.29 -4.28
C VAL A 94 -9.30 -13.07 -5.76
N VAL A 95 -8.04 -12.77 -6.08
CA VAL A 95 -7.55 -12.62 -7.45
C VAL A 95 -7.71 -13.93 -8.22
N ALA A 96 -7.33 -15.07 -7.64
CA ALA A 96 -7.45 -16.37 -8.27
C ALA A 96 -8.92 -16.73 -8.53
N THR A 97 -9.83 -16.50 -7.58
CA THR A 97 -11.27 -16.75 -7.76
C THR A 97 -11.88 -15.90 -8.87
N ILE A 98 -11.47 -14.63 -9.00
CA ILE A 98 -11.96 -13.74 -10.06
C ILE A 98 -11.35 -14.09 -11.43
N LEU A 99 -10.07 -14.46 -11.51
CA LEU A 99 -9.43 -14.75 -12.79
C LEU A 99 -9.65 -16.19 -13.28
N ALA A 100 -9.90 -17.15 -12.39
CA ALA A 100 -10.07 -18.57 -12.75
C ALA A 100 -11.12 -18.82 -13.86
N PRO A 101 -12.34 -18.22 -13.84
CA PRO A 101 -13.34 -18.45 -14.89
C PRO A 101 -12.88 -18.04 -16.29
N TRP A 102 -12.07 -16.97 -16.40
CA TRP A 102 -11.54 -16.50 -17.68
C TRP A 102 -10.25 -17.24 -18.08
N LEU A 103 -9.42 -17.66 -17.13
CA LEU A 103 -8.24 -18.49 -17.39
C LEU A 103 -8.61 -19.90 -17.86
N THR A 104 -9.68 -20.49 -17.33
CA THR A 104 -10.23 -21.76 -17.84
C THR A 104 -10.82 -21.62 -19.25
N LEU A 105 -11.34 -20.45 -19.61
CA LEU A 105 -11.93 -20.18 -20.92
C LEU A 105 -10.89 -19.83 -21.99
N LEU A 106 -9.76 -19.23 -21.59
CA LEU A 106 -8.71 -18.70 -22.49
C LEU A 106 -7.35 -19.39 -22.35
N GLY A 107 -7.34 -20.66 -21.94
CA GLY A 107 -6.11 -21.44 -21.67
C GLY A 107 -5.13 -21.59 -22.85
N THR A 108 -5.50 -21.17 -24.07
CA THR A 108 -4.69 -21.35 -25.29
C THR A 108 -4.52 -20.13 -26.20
N THR A 109 -5.23 -19.00 -26.01
CA THR A 109 -5.38 -17.97 -27.08
C THR A 109 -5.04 -16.51 -26.73
N ALA A 110 -4.84 -16.13 -25.46
CA ALA A 110 -4.90 -14.72 -25.03
C ALA A 110 -3.57 -13.91 -25.10
N LEU A 111 -2.74 -14.05 -26.14
CA LEU A 111 -1.45 -13.34 -26.26
C LEU A 111 -1.59 -11.84 -26.66
N LEU A 112 -2.81 -11.31 -26.88
CA LEU A 112 -3.03 -10.05 -27.62
C LEU A 112 -3.88 -8.96 -26.91
N VAL A 113 -3.47 -7.70 -27.17
CA VAL A 113 -4.28 -6.46 -27.32
C VAL A 113 -4.74 -5.64 -26.10
N SER A 114 -4.06 -4.47 -25.92
CA SER A 114 -4.46 -3.10 -25.44
C SER A 114 -4.41 -2.71 -23.95
N THR A 115 -4.30 -1.42 -23.56
CA THR A 115 -3.79 -0.96 -22.23
C THR A 115 -4.48 0.25 -21.60
N TRP A 116 -4.76 0.20 -20.29
CA TRP A 116 -5.04 1.43 -19.53
C TRP A 116 -4.50 1.43 -18.11
N THR A 117 -4.87 2.48 -17.37
CA THR A 117 -4.25 2.94 -16.12
C THR A 117 -4.89 2.32 -14.87
N LEU A 118 -4.24 2.37 -13.70
CA LEU A 118 -4.90 2.00 -12.43
C LEU A 118 -4.19 2.51 -11.17
N GLU A 119 -4.97 3.01 -10.24
CA GLU A 119 -4.59 3.53 -8.92
C GLU A 119 -3.94 2.45 -8.01
N ILE A 120 -2.69 2.69 -7.58
CA ILE A 120 -1.83 1.78 -6.79
C ILE A 120 -1.67 2.32 -5.36
N GLU A 121 -2.56 2.02 -4.40
CA GLU A 121 -2.23 2.34 -3.00
C GLU A 121 -1.06 1.44 -2.52
N ARG A 122 0.11 2.05 -2.28
CA ARG A 122 1.43 1.41 -2.09
C ARG A 122 1.97 1.75 -0.69
N PRO A 123 2.24 0.79 0.22
CA PRO A 123 3.00 1.11 1.42
C PRO A 123 4.48 1.37 1.09
N GLU A 124 5.15 2.24 1.86
CA GLU A 124 6.62 2.29 1.88
C GLU A 124 7.14 1.32 2.93
N ASP A 125 7.94 0.36 2.50
CA ASP A 125 8.94 -0.27 3.34
C ASP A 125 10.32 0.05 2.77
N GLY A 126 11.24 0.37 3.68
CA GLY A 126 12.56 0.87 3.34
C GLY A 126 13.46 -0.18 2.70
N SER A 127 14.42 0.32 1.91
CA SER A 127 15.57 -0.45 1.46
C SER A 127 16.36 -1.01 2.65
N GLU A 128 16.63 -2.31 2.65
CA GLU A 128 18.01 -2.82 2.61
C GLU A 128 18.00 -4.27 2.09
N MET A 129 18.46 -4.48 0.86
CA MET A 129 18.84 -5.83 0.40
C MET A 129 20.35 -5.94 0.53
N GLU A 130 20.84 -6.48 1.65
CA GLU A 130 22.24 -6.92 1.72
C GLU A 130 22.45 -8.11 0.77
N PRO A 131 23.32 -8.01 -0.25
CA PRO A 131 23.70 -9.15 -1.04
C PRO A 131 24.68 -10.00 -0.24
N THR A 132 24.24 -11.19 0.20
CA THR A 132 25.09 -12.16 0.90
C THR A 132 26.36 -12.45 0.09
N ARG A 133 27.51 -11.95 0.54
CA ARG A 133 28.82 -12.38 0.03
C ARG A 133 29.09 -13.80 0.52
N THR A 134 28.75 -14.78 -0.31
CA THR A 134 29.46 -16.07 -0.25
C THR A 134 30.93 -15.80 -0.52
N SER A 135 31.79 -16.10 0.45
CA SER A 135 33.23 -16.18 0.25
C SER A 135 33.70 -17.46 0.92
N MET A 136 34.26 -18.32 0.08
CA MET A 136 35.07 -19.49 0.44
C MET A 136 36.49 -19.04 0.79
#